data_AF-A0A2A4ZQR7-F1
#
_entry.id   AF-A0A2A4ZQR7-F1
#
_cell.length_a   1.000
_cell.length_b   1.000
_cell.length_c   1.000
_cell.angle_alpha   90.00
_cell.angle_beta   90.00
_cell.angle_gamma   90.00
#
_symmetry.space_group_name_H-M   'P 1'
#
loop_
_entity.id
_entity.type
_entity.pdbx_description
1 polymer ?
#
loop_
_entity_poly.entity_id
_entity_poly.type
_entity_poly.pdbx_seq_one_letter_code
_entity_poly.pdbx_strand_id
1 'polypeptide(L)' 'MQDQRCGQCARLLFKMEPAALSGALNIKCPRCKAHNHLRPQQSPSPMRQDRDGKEGSDAQVSKLADLAPRHPHT' A
#
# COMPACT_ATOMS: atom_id res chain seq x y z
N MET A 1 1.27 -10.94 20.10
CA MET A 1 1.90 -11.20 18.78
C MET A 1 0.93 -11.03 17.60
N GLN A 2 1.33 -10.26 16.59
CA GLN A 2 0.64 -10.05 15.31
C GLN A 2 1.29 -10.89 14.18
N ASP A 3 0.46 -11.46 13.31
CA ASP A 3 0.89 -12.21 12.13
C ASP A 3 1.40 -11.28 11.04
N GLN A 4 2.63 -11.52 10.56
CA GLN A 4 3.14 -10.90 9.34
C GLN A 4 3.04 -11.92 8.19
N ARG A 5 2.26 -11.58 7.17
CA ARG A 5 1.94 -12.46 6.05
C ARG A 5 2.51 -11.91 4.75
N CYS A 6 2.80 -12.81 3.83
CA CYS A 6 3.24 -12.42 2.50
C CYS A 6 2.12 -11.68 1.76
N GLY A 7 2.42 -10.49 1.23
CA GLY A 7 1.46 -9.70 0.44
C GLY A 7 1.07 -10.31 -0.90
N GLN A 8 1.74 -11.38 -1.34
CA GLN A 8 1.47 -12.07 -2.61
C GLN A 8 0.72 -13.41 -2.45
N CYS A 9 1.05 -14.21 -1.43
CA CYS A 9 0.44 -15.55 -1.27
C CYS A 9 -0.16 -15.83 0.12
N ALA A 10 -0.27 -14.80 0.97
CA ALA A 10 -0.83 -14.85 2.33
C ALA A 10 -0.16 -15.85 3.31
N ARG A 11 0.92 -16.52 2.89
CA ARG A 11 1.70 -17.42 3.75
C ARG A 11 2.25 -16.63 4.93
N LEU A 12 2.07 -17.16 6.14
CA LEU A 12 2.69 -16.63 7.35
C LEU A 12 4.20 -16.60 7.18
N LEU A 13 4.82 -15.43 7.39
CA LEU A 13 6.26 -15.23 7.36
C LEU A 13 6.83 -15.35 8.77
N PHE A 14 6.29 -14.59 9.72
CA PHE A 14 6.65 -14.62 11.14
C PHE A 14 5.56 -13.93 11.98
N LYS A 15 5.73 -13.95 13.31
CA LYS A 15 4.89 -13.23 14.28
C LYS A 15 5.74 -12.24 15.07
N MET A 16 5.19 -11.08 15.42
CA MET A 16 5.92 -10.06 16.18
C MET A 16 5.04 -9.32 17.18
N GLU A 17 5.59 -8.84 18.29
CA GLU A 17 4.88 -7.91 19.18
C GLU A 17 4.74 -6.51 18.56
N PRO A 18 3.75 -5.71 18.97
CA PRO A 18 3.68 -4.30 18.61
C PRO A 18 5.01 -3.59 18.90
N ALA A 19 5.42 -2.68 18.00
CA ALA A 19 6.68 -1.93 18.10
C ALA A 19 7.99 -2.76 18.16
N ALA A 20 7.96 -4.08 17.92
CA ALA A 20 9.17 -4.90 17.91
C ALA A 20 10.11 -4.65 16.71
N LEU A 21 9.67 -3.86 15.71
CA LEU A 21 10.45 -3.51 14.54
C LEU A 21 10.91 -2.05 14.63
N SER A 22 12.21 -1.82 14.82
CA SER A 22 12.83 -0.49 14.92
C SER A 22 13.32 0.06 13.58
N GLY A 23 13.40 -0.77 12.53
CA GLY A 23 13.91 -0.38 11.21
C GLY A 23 13.19 -1.07 10.06
N ALA A 24 13.65 -0.87 8.82
CA ALA A 24 13.09 -1.58 7.68
C ALA A 24 13.51 -3.06 7.70
N LEU A 25 12.58 -3.96 7.34
CA LEU A 25 12.85 -5.39 7.19
C LEU A 25 12.52 -5.81 5.76
N ASN A 26 13.48 -6.47 5.09
CA ASN A 26 13.28 -7.11 3.80
C ASN A 26 13.40 -8.62 3.95
N ILE A 27 12.33 -9.35 3.65
CA ILE A 27 12.25 -10.81 3.78
C ILE A 27 11.71 -11.45 2.51
N LYS A 28 12.35 -12.54 2.06
CA LYS A 28 11.85 -13.36 0.96
C LYS A 28 10.80 -14.36 1.46
N CYS A 29 9.69 -14.48 0.74
CA CYS A 29 8.70 -15.52 1.03
C CYS A 29 9.25 -16.91 0.65
N PRO A 30 9.27 -17.89 1.57
CA PRO A 30 9.77 -19.23 1.24
C PRO A 30 8.90 -19.97 0.21
N ARG A 31 7.61 -19.62 0.14
CA ARG A 31 6.62 -20.21 -0.79
C ARG A 31 6.73 -19.62 -2.20
N CYS A 32 6.43 -18.32 -2.36
CA CYS A 32 6.31 -17.70 -3.68
C CYS A 32 7.53 -16.85 -4.09
N LYS A 33 8.58 -16.77 -3.26
CA LYS A 33 9.82 -16.02 -3.49
C LYS A 33 9.69 -14.49 -3.59
N ALA A 34 8.48 -13.95 -3.43
CA ALA A 34 8.27 -12.50 -3.36
C ALA A 34 9.10 -11.85 -2.25
N HIS A 35 9.70 -10.70 -2.55
CA HIS A 35 10.31 -9.82 -1.57
C HIS A 35 9.23 -9.01 -0.85
N ASN A 36 9.22 -9.05 0.49
CA ASN A 36 8.29 -8.28 1.31
C ASN A 36 9.10 -7.24 2.08
N HIS A 37 8.78 -5.96 1.88
CA HIS A 37 9.41 -4.84 2.56
C HIS A 37 8.47 -4.30 3.65
N LEU A 38 8.80 -4.56 4.91
CA LEU A 38 8.03 -4.13 6.06
C LEU A 38 8.69 -2.90 6.68
N ARG A 39 7.87 -1.92 7.07
CA ARG A 39 8.31 -0.71 7.79
C ARG A 39 7.64 -0.65 9.17
N PRO A 40 8.29 -0.04 10.17
CA PRO A 40 7.65 0.22 11.46
C PRO A 40 6.33 0.98 11.26
N GLN A 41 5.28 0.57 11.96
CA GLN A 41 3.97 1.25 11.93
C GLN A 41 4.04 2.67 12.51
N GLN A 42 4.95 2.88 13.46
CA GLN A 42 5.28 4.18 14.01
C GLN A 42 6.37 4.81 13.15
N SER A 43 6.01 5.30 11.97
CA SER A 43 6.89 6.29 11.31
C SER A 43 6.89 7.54 12.19
N PRO A 44 8.05 8.15 12.54
CA PRO A 44 8.03 9.48 13.13
C PRO A 44 7.21 10.36 12.21
N SER A 45 6.15 10.97 12.74
CA SER A 45 5.22 11.79 11.97
C SER A 45 6.05 12.76 11.13
N PRO A 46 6.05 12.67 9.79
CA PRO A 46 6.57 13.77 9.00
C PRO A 46 5.63 14.91 9.33
N MET A 47 6.10 15.90 10.08
CA MET A 47 5.37 17.15 10.29
C MET A 47 5.00 17.62 8.89
N ARG A 48 3.74 17.40 8.48
CA ARG A 48 3.25 17.90 7.20
C ARG A 48 3.37 19.40 7.35
N GLN A 49 4.35 19.98 6.67
CA GLN A 49 4.34 21.42 6.46
C GLN A 49 3.00 21.71 5.79
N ASP A 50 2.16 22.45 6.52
CA ASP A 50 0.90 22.94 6.01
C ASP A 50 1.20 23.68 4.70
N ARG A 51 0.56 23.26 3.61
CA ARG A 51 0.70 23.97 2.34
C ARG A 51 -0.14 25.24 2.46
N ASP A 52 0.45 26.28 3.05
CA ASP A 52 -0.01 27.65 2.86
C ASP A 52 0.05 27.96 1.35
N GLY A 53 -1.08 27.83 0.66
CA GLY A 53 -1.09 27.87 -0.80
C GLY A 53 -2.46 27.78 -1.44
N LYS A 54 -3.22 28.87 -1.33
CA LYS A 54 -3.93 29.57 -2.42
C LYS A 54 -4.47 28.69 -3.57
N GLU A 55 -5.80 28.73 -3.74
CA GLU A 55 -6.55 28.16 -4.86
C GLU A 55 -5.85 28.37 -6.21
N GLY A 56 -5.59 27.26 -6.90
CA GLY A 56 -5.03 27.21 -8.25
C GLY A 56 -5.60 25.99 -8.97
N SER A 57 -6.29 26.28 -10.06
CA SER A 57 -7.14 25.44 -10.91
C SER A 57 -6.41 24.33 -11.68
N ASP A 58 -7.22 23.32 -12.04
CA ASP A 58 -7.18 22.43 -13.20
C ASP A 58 -5.89 21.68 -13.59
N ALA A 59 -5.94 20.36 -13.45
CA ALA A 59 -5.30 19.44 -14.40
C ALA A 59 -6.18 18.21 -14.62
N GLN A 60 -7.06 18.31 -15.61
CA GLN A 60 -7.79 17.19 -16.20
C GLN A 60 -6.80 16.25 -16.89
N VAL A 61 -6.88 14.94 -16.64
CA VAL A 61 -6.33 13.94 -17.56
C VAL A 61 -7.45 13.03 -18.04
N SER A 62 -7.96 13.34 -19.23
CA SER A 62 -8.78 12.42 -20.00
C SER A 62 -7.91 11.34 -20.62
N LYS A 63 -8.31 10.08 -20.49
CA LYS A 63 -8.29 9.15 -21.63
C LYS A 63 -9.29 8.00 -21.44
N LEU A 64 -10.40 8.14 -22.16
CA LEU A 64 -11.32 7.08 -22.57
C LEU A 64 -10.61 6.09 -23.51
N ALA A 65 -10.98 4.82 -23.40
CA ALA A 65 -11.10 3.76 -24.42
C ALA A 65 -10.99 2.43 -23.68
N ASP A 66 -11.84 1.41 -23.80
CA ASP A 66 -12.86 1.08 -24.78
C ASP A 66 -13.63 -0.11 -24.19
N LEU A 67 -14.96 -0.13 -24.31
CA LEU A 67 -15.80 -1.29 -24.67
C LEU A 67 -17.28 -0.86 -24.59
N ALA A 68 -17.94 -1.00 -25.75
CA ALA A 68 -19.21 -0.43 -26.16
C ALA A 68 -20.46 -0.87 -25.35
N PRO A 69 -21.65 -0.25 -25.57
CA PRO A 69 -22.75 -0.27 -24.61
C PRO A 69 -24.02 -1.05 -25.07
N ARG A 70 -24.90 -1.33 -24.08
CA ARG A 70 -26.36 -1.61 -24.11
C ARG A 70 -26.77 -3.05 -24.51
N HIS A 71 -27.74 -3.69 -23.84
CA HIS A 71 -29.15 -3.29 -23.77
C HIS A 71 -29.95 -3.90 -22.58
N PRO A 72 -31.14 -3.36 -22.26
CA PRO A 72 -31.87 -3.56 -21.01
C PRO A 72 -32.70 -4.84 -20.94
N HIS A 73 -32.99 -5.27 -19.71
CA HIS A 73 -33.96 -6.30 -19.36
C HIS A 73 -35.39 -5.81 -19.65
N THR A 74 -36.11 -6.54 -20.50
CA THR A 74 -37.54 -6.80 -20.31
C THR A 74 -37.70 -8.12 -19.57
#